data_AF-A0A2J8VZK3-F1
#
_entry.id   AF-A0A2J8VZK3-F1
#
_cell.length_a   1.000
_cell.length_b   1.000
_cell.length_c   1.000
_cell.angle_alpha   90.00
_cell.angle_beta   90.00
_cell.angle_gamma   90.00
#
_symmetry.space_group_name_H-M   'P 1'
#
loop_
_entity.id
_entity.type
_entity.pdbx_description
1 polymer ?
#
loop_
_entity_poly.entity_id
_entity_poly.type
_entity_poly.pdbx_seq_one_letter_code
_entity_poly.pdbx_strand_id
1 'polypeptide(L)'
;MAGLQELRFPEEKPLLRGQDATELESSDAFLLAADTDWKEHDIETPYGLLHVVIRGSPKGNRPAILTYHDVGLNHKLCFNTFFNFEDMQEITKHFVVCHVDAPGQQVGASQ
;
A
#
# COMPACT_ATOMS: atom_id res chain seq x y z
N MET A 1 31.49 13.95 20.65
CA MET A 1 31.30 12.91 19.62
C MET A 1 30.47 11.80 20.25
N ALA A 2 29.13 11.90 20.19
CA ALA A 2 28.24 10.91 20.77
C ALA A 2 28.11 9.73 19.79
N GLY A 3 28.47 8.53 20.23
CA GLY A 3 28.36 7.32 19.43
C GLY A 3 26.89 6.92 19.25
N LEU A 4 26.52 6.58 18.02
CA LEU A 4 25.25 5.93 17.71
C LEU A 4 25.28 4.52 18.28
N GLN A 5 24.35 4.23 19.19
CA GLN A 5 24.17 2.88 19.73
C GLN A 5 23.26 2.09 18.79
N GLU A 6 23.81 1.08 18.15
CA GLU A 6 23.07 0.16 17.29
C GLU A 6 22.21 -0.77 18.15
N LEU A 7 20.88 -0.56 18.13
CA LEU A 7 19.93 -1.43 18.81
C LEU A 7 19.57 -2.59 17.87
N ARG A 8 20.02 -3.80 18.22
CA ARG A 8 19.64 -5.03 17.49
C ARG A 8 18.30 -5.53 18.02
N PHE A 9 17.29 -5.52 17.16
CA PHE A 9 16.01 -6.16 17.43
C PHE A 9 16.15 -7.67 17.16
N PRO A 10 15.80 -8.55 18.11
CA PRO A 10 15.73 -9.98 17.85
C PRO A 10 14.57 -10.25 16.88
N GLU A 11 14.86 -11.01 15.82
CA GLU A 11 13.91 -11.40 14.77
C GLU A 11 12.96 -12.47 15.33
N GLU A 12 12.06 -12.07 16.23
CA GLU A 12 11.07 -12.97 16.78
C GLU A 12 9.74 -12.84 16.05
N LYS A 13 9.40 -13.96 15.39
CA LYS A 13 8.15 -14.33 14.72
C LYS A 13 7.96 -13.78 13.30
N PRO A 14 7.83 -14.66 12.29
CA PRO A 14 7.49 -14.23 10.93
C PRO A 14 6.09 -13.63 10.94
N LEU A 15 5.95 -12.43 10.37
CA LEU A 15 4.70 -11.68 10.34
C LEU A 15 3.62 -12.34 9.47
N LEU A 16 3.99 -13.31 8.63
CA LEU A 16 3.09 -13.90 7.65
C LEU A 16 3.23 -15.41 7.65
N ARG A 17 2.10 -16.10 7.84
CA ARG A 17 1.98 -17.53 7.54
C ARG A 17 1.89 -17.63 6.02
N GLY A 18 2.79 -18.39 5.39
CA GLY A 18 2.88 -18.51 3.93
C GLY A 18 1.50 -18.76 3.32
N GLN A 19 1.01 -17.80 2.53
CA GLN A 19 -0.18 -17.96 1.70
C GLN A 19 0.31 -18.31 0.30
N ASP A 20 -0.12 -19.47 -0.18
CA ASP A 20 0.15 -19.96 -1.52
C ASP A 20 -0.36 -18.95 -2.57
N ALA A 21 0.43 -18.74 -3.62
CA ALA A 21 0.26 -17.72 -4.66
C ALA A 21 -1.02 -17.84 -5.52
N THR A 22 -1.92 -18.77 -5.20
CA THR A 22 -3.14 -19.06 -5.95
C THR A 22 -4.39 -18.33 -5.46
N GLU A 23 -4.35 -17.66 -4.30
CA GLU A 23 -5.54 -16.94 -3.76
C GLU A 23 -5.61 -15.45 -4.13
N LEU A 24 -4.63 -14.91 -4.85
CA LEU A 24 -4.54 -13.47 -5.14
C LEU A 24 -5.68 -12.97 -6.05
N GLU A 25 -6.25 -13.84 -6.89
CA GLU A 25 -7.31 -13.47 -7.84
C GLU A 25 -8.72 -13.41 -7.22
N SER A 26 -8.91 -13.92 -6.01
CA SER A 26 -10.24 -14.00 -5.35
C SER A 26 -10.44 -12.98 -4.22
N SER A 27 -9.52 -12.03 -4.05
CA SER A 27 -9.64 -11.01 -3.00
C SER A 27 -10.63 -9.89 -3.34
N ASP A 28 -11.06 -9.78 -4.59
CA ASP A 28 -12.03 -8.76 -5.04
C ASP A 28 -13.46 -9.02 -4.51
N ALA A 29 -13.80 -10.26 -4.15
CA ALA A 29 -15.16 -10.64 -3.73
C ALA A 29 -15.50 -10.25 -2.27
N PHE A 30 -14.49 -10.10 -1.39
CA PHE A 30 -14.72 -9.75 0.02
C PHE A 30 -14.80 -8.22 0.27
N LEU A 31 -14.51 -7.41 -0.75
CA LEU A 31 -14.41 -5.94 -0.64
C LEU A 31 -15.75 -5.18 -0.78
N LEU A 32 -16.86 -5.88 -1.02
CA LEU A 32 -18.09 -5.29 -1.56
C LEU A 32 -18.89 -4.35 -0.62
N ALA A 33 -18.52 -4.19 0.66
CA ALA A 33 -19.37 -3.42 1.59
C ALA A 33 -18.74 -2.17 2.23
N ALA A 34 -17.41 -2.03 2.27
CA ALA A 34 -16.76 -0.97 3.06
C ALA A 34 -15.73 -0.11 2.29
N ASP A 35 -15.24 -0.55 1.13
CA ASP A 35 -14.08 0.06 0.46
C ASP A 35 -14.42 0.52 -0.97
N THR A 36 -15.58 1.17 -1.16
CA THR A 36 -16.03 1.66 -2.47
C THR A 36 -15.42 3.00 -2.90
N ASP A 37 -14.51 3.60 -2.13
CA ASP A 37 -13.90 4.90 -2.44
C ASP A 37 -12.40 4.76 -2.68
N TRP A 38 -12.05 3.96 -3.70
CA TRP A 38 -10.71 3.99 -4.29
C TRP A 38 -10.74 4.70 -5.64
N LYS A 39 -9.75 5.56 -5.88
CA LYS A 39 -9.63 6.35 -7.11
C LYS A 39 -8.21 6.30 -7.62
N GLU A 40 -8.08 5.98 -8.90
CA GLU A 40 -6.82 6.01 -9.62
C GLU A 40 -6.60 7.38 -10.25
N HIS A 41 -5.36 7.87 -10.20
CA HIS A 41 -4.95 9.15 -10.76
C HIS A 41 -3.58 9.02 -11.40
N ASP A 42 -3.42 9.54 -12.60
CA ASP A 42 -2.10 9.78 -13.20
C ASP A 42 -1.72 11.24 -12.96
N ILE A 43 -0.66 11.44 -12.19
CA ILE A 43 -0.17 12.76 -11.79
C ILE A 43 1.01 13.14 -12.68
N GLU A 44 0.89 14.23 -13.43
CA GLU A 44 2.02 14.83 -14.13
C GLU A 44 3.03 15.40 -13.13
N THR A 45 4.27 14.96 -13.25
CA THR A 45 5.42 15.52 -12.53
C THR A 45 6.45 16.03 -13.55
N PRO A 46 7.42 16.87 -13.14
CA PRO A 46 8.52 17.27 -14.02
C PRO A 46 9.37 16.10 -14.57
N TYR A 47 9.22 14.90 -14.00
CA TYR A 47 9.98 13.70 -14.35
C TYR A 47 9.12 12.62 -15.02
N GLY A 48 7.89 12.96 -15.44
CA GLY A 48 6.96 12.05 -16.10
C GLY A 48 5.67 11.82 -15.31
N LEU A 49 4.82 10.94 -15.84
CA LEU A 49 3.56 10.55 -15.21
C LEU A 49 3.82 9.59 -14.05
N LEU A 50 3.14 9.85 -12.93
CA LEU A 50 3.16 9.00 -11.74
C LEU A 50 1.75 8.48 -11.47
N HIS A 51 1.59 7.17 -11.53
CA HIS A 51 0.33 6.52 -11.21
C HIS A 51 0.16 6.41 -9.69
N VAL A 52 -1.00 6.84 -9.19
CA VAL A 52 -1.34 6.71 -7.77
C VAL A 52 -2.77 6.19 -7.59
N VAL A 53 -2.95 5.42 -6.53
CA VAL A 53 -4.27 4.93 -6.08
C VAL A 53 -4.57 5.49 -4.71
N ILE A 54 -5.63 6.28 -4.61
CA ILE A 54 -6.08 6.90 -3.36
C ILE A 54 -7.24 6.08 -2.82
N ARG A 55 -7.14 5.57 -1.60
CA ARG A 55 -8.21 4.88 -0.87
C ARG A 55 -8.70 5.70 0.31
N GLY A 56 -10.02 5.70 0.48
CA GLY A 56 -10.71 6.40 1.56
C GLY A 56 -10.87 7.91 1.29
N SER A 57 -11.56 8.57 2.21
CA SER A 57 -11.92 9.98 2.10
C SER A 57 -11.18 10.84 3.14
N PRO A 58 -10.68 12.04 2.79
CA PRO A 58 -10.06 12.96 3.74
C PRO A 58 -10.99 13.28 4.91
N LYS A 59 -10.54 13.04 6.15
CA LYS A 59 -11.29 13.34 7.38
C LYS A 59 -10.58 14.42 8.19
N GLY A 60 -11.11 15.64 8.12
CA GLY A 60 -10.53 16.80 8.81
C GLY A 60 -9.14 17.14 8.27
N ASN A 61 -8.21 17.48 9.16
CA ASN A 61 -6.82 17.81 8.81
C ASN A 61 -5.86 16.65 9.12
N ARG A 62 -6.32 15.40 8.98
CA ARG A 62 -5.47 14.22 9.19
C ARG A 62 -4.52 14.05 7.99
N PRO A 63 -3.24 13.71 8.21
CA PRO A 63 -2.32 13.45 7.11
C PRO A 63 -2.71 12.19 6.33
N ALA A 64 -2.21 12.06 5.10
CA ALA A 64 -2.32 10.83 4.34
C ALA A 64 -1.20 9.84 4.74
N ILE A 65 -1.52 8.55 4.71
CA ILE A 65 -0.51 7.49 4.72
C ILE A 65 -0.07 7.30 3.28
N LEU A 66 1.20 7.60 2.99
CA LEU A 66 1.78 7.40 1.66
C LEU A 66 2.60 6.12 1.65
N THR A 67 2.42 5.30 0.62
CA THR A 67 3.20 4.07 0.44
C THR A 67 3.96 4.11 -0.87
N TYR A 68 5.20 3.63 -0.86
CA TYR A 68 6.02 3.44 -2.05
C TYR A 68 6.60 2.03 -1.98
N HIS A 69 6.40 1.24 -3.03
CA HIS A 69 6.69 -0.20 -3.01
C HIS A 69 8.18 -0.49 -3.29
N ASP A 70 8.59 -1.74 -3.03
CA ASP A 70 9.94 -2.22 -3.35
C ASP A 70 10.07 -2.57 -4.85
N VAL A 71 11.32 -2.77 -5.31
CA VAL A 71 11.67 -3.12 -6.69
C VAL A 71 11.06 -4.45 -7.11
N GLY A 72 10.50 -4.52 -8.32
CA GLY A 72 9.88 -5.73 -8.86
C GLY A 72 8.47 -5.99 -8.33
N LEU A 73 7.92 -5.08 -7.54
CA LEU A 73 6.54 -5.09 -7.07
C LEU A 73 5.79 -3.86 -7.59
N ASN A 74 4.50 -3.79 -7.26
CA ASN A 74 3.67 -2.61 -7.33
C ASN A 74 2.89 -2.46 -6.02
N HIS A 75 2.04 -1.45 -5.88
CA HIS A 75 1.28 -1.24 -4.64
C HIS A 75 0.42 -2.43 -4.26
N LYS A 76 -0.18 -3.13 -5.23
CA LYS A 76 -1.04 -4.30 -4.96
C LYS A 76 -0.22 -5.42 -4.34
N LEU A 77 0.89 -5.79 -4.98
CA LEU A 77 1.75 -6.88 -4.52
C LEU A 77 2.46 -6.56 -3.21
N CYS A 78 2.83 -5.29 -2.98
CA CYS A 78 3.59 -4.90 -1.81
C CYS A 78 2.70 -4.62 -0.58
N PHE A 79 1.49 -4.10 -0.77
CA PHE A 79 0.72 -3.51 0.33
C PHE A 79 -0.73 -3.99 0.48
N ASN A 80 -1.37 -4.58 -0.54
CA ASN A 80 -2.78 -4.98 -0.39
C ASN A 80 -2.99 -5.96 0.77
N THR A 81 -2.13 -6.96 0.91
CA THR A 81 -2.23 -7.93 2.02
C THR A 81 -2.18 -7.25 3.38
N PHE A 82 -1.34 -6.23 3.54
CA PHE A 82 -1.21 -5.48 4.79
C PHE A 82 -2.42 -4.59 5.04
N PHE A 83 -2.81 -3.75 4.07
CA PHE A 83 -3.90 -2.79 4.28
C PHE A 83 -5.31 -3.43 4.28
N ASN A 84 -5.47 -4.61 3.68
CA ASN A 84 -6.71 -5.37 3.73
C ASN A 84 -6.84 -6.23 5.01
N PHE A 85 -5.77 -6.35 5.80
CA PHE A 85 -5.78 -7.08 7.07
C PHE A 85 -6.76 -6.44 8.07
N GLU A 86 -7.52 -7.26 8.80
CA GLU A 86 -8.61 -6.80 9.66
C GLU A 86 -8.17 -5.72 10.66
N ASP A 87 -7.01 -5.91 11.31
CA ASP A 87 -6.50 -4.93 12.27
C ASP A 87 -6.11 -3.59 11.61
N MET A 88 -5.64 -3.63 10.35
CA MET A 88 -5.30 -2.42 9.60
C MET A 88 -6.54 -1.65 9.16
N GLN A 89 -7.69 -2.30 9.01
CA GLN A 89 -8.93 -1.62 8.65
C GLN A 89 -9.36 -0.61 9.72
N GLU A 90 -9.07 -0.85 11.00
CA GLU A 90 -9.35 0.13 12.06
C GLU A 90 -8.53 1.41 11.88
N ILE A 91 -7.28 1.28 11.43
CA ILE A 91 -6.41 2.42 11.15
C ILE A 91 -6.90 3.16 9.89
N THR A 92 -7.13 2.46 8.79
CA THR A 92 -7.49 3.08 7.50
C THR A 92 -8.85 3.77 7.52
N LYS A 93 -9.76 3.44 8.45
CA LYS A 93 -11.00 4.23 8.68
C LYS A 93 -10.73 5.71 8.97
N HIS A 94 -9.57 6.06 9.50
CA HIS A 94 -9.25 7.42 9.94
C HIS A 94 -8.30 8.18 9.02
N PHE A 95 -7.66 7.50 8.07
CA PHE A 95 -6.63 8.08 7.21
C PHE A 95 -6.95 7.83 5.75
N VAL A 96 -6.58 8.77 4.89
CA VAL A 96 -6.49 8.50 3.46
C VAL A 96 -5.20 7.73 3.21
N VAL A 97 -5.27 6.69 2.40
CA VAL A 97 -4.08 5.94 1.96
C VAL A 97 -3.80 6.30 0.50
N CYS A 98 -2.60 6.78 0.22
CA CYS A 98 -2.13 7.11 -1.12
C CYS A 98 -1.04 6.11 -1.51
N HIS A 99 -1.39 5.18 -2.38
CA HIS A 99 -0.48 4.21 -2.94
C HIS A 99 0.18 4.77 -4.18
N VAL A 100 1.51 4.85 -4.20
CA VAL A 100 2.28 5.27 -5.37
C VAL A 100 2.84 4.04 -6.06
N ASP A 101 2.58 3.93 -7.37
CA ASP A 101 3.32 3.01 -8.24
C ASP A 101 4.51 3.75 -8.85
N ALA A 102 5.69 3.16 -8.75
CA ALA A 102 6.88 3.66 -9.42
C ALA A 102 6.64 3.72 -10.94
N PRO A 103 7.29 4.65 -11.66
CA PRO A 103 7.08 4.80 -13.10
C PRO A 103 7.27 3.48 -13.86
N GLY A 104 6.24 3.05 -14.60
CA GLY A 104 6.25 1.81 -15.39
C GLY A 104 6.01 0.53 -14.60
N GLN A 105 5.70 0.61 -13.29
CA GLN A 105 5.41 -0.54 -12.44
C GLN A 105 3.90 -0.71 -12.16
N GLN A 106 3.06 0.24 -12.59
CA GLN A 106 1.61 0.09 -12.50
C GLN A 106 1.11 -1.08 -13.37
N VAL A 107 -0.05 -1.63 -13.01
CA VAL A 107 -0.65 -2.73 -13.76
C VAL A 107 -0.95 -2.29 -15.20
N GLY A 108 -0.49 -3.07 -16.18
CA GLY A 108 -0.72 -2.77 -17.60
C GLY A 108 0.24 -1.73 -18.21
N ALA A 109 1.27 -1.29 -17.48
CA ALA A 109 2.34 -0.50 -18.06
C ALA A 109 3.06 -1.27 -19.19
N SER A 110 3.43 -0.57 -20.26
CA SER A 110 4.27 -1.15 -21.33
C SER A 110 5.66 -1.47 -20.78
N GLN A 111 6.12 -2.71 -20.99
CA GLN A 111 7.49 -3.16 -20.67
C GLN A 111 8.49 -2.76 -21.73
#